data_AF-A0A0V1G4J5-F1
#
_entry.id   AF-A0A0V1G4J5-F1
#
_cell.length_a   1.000
_cell.length_b   1.000
_cell.length_c   1.000
_cell.angle_alpha   90.00
_cell.angle_beta   90.00
_cell.angle_gamma   90.00
#
_symmetry.space_group_name_H-M   'P 1'
#
loop_
_entity.id
_entity.type
_entity.pdbx_description
1 polymer ?
#
loop_
_entity_poly.entity_id
_entity_poly.type
_entity_poly.pdbx_seq_one_letter_code
_entity_poly.pdbx_strand_id
1 'polypeptide(L)'
;MAPRSSAEDDYDSDEETVSIQKMSIRIQKKLVSKMVSSNVARMLFTDRAVQFLDSLNSVLKEIFTSKESKKVIKNVIKITGKIYLLNHNNQFSNEEMASLEDFQKRFHRLFLAVISFHEVTYSYNRDYLSEKLNKLGNVLISIIDGHLSEKSKERVRSVVFYLTNEKFLDYLYSIHGRSPEHILLAESFFTNAKNFVDADEF
;
A
#
# COMPACT_ATOMS: atom_id res chain seq x y z
N MET A 1 60.89 -18.20 -22.22
CA MET A 1 59.66 -18.71 -22.84
C MET A 1 58.50 -18.33 -21.91
N ALA A 2 57.80 -17.24 -22.23
CA ALA A 2 56.56 -16.83 -21.54
C ALA A 2 55.38 -17.66 -22.08
N PRO A 3 54.25 -17.80 -21.36
CA PRO A 3 53.21 -16.75 -21.23
C PRO A 3 52.56 -16.76 -19.81
N ARG A 4 51.56 -15.98 -19.38
CA ARG A 4 50.79 -14.80 -19.81
C ARG A 4 50.09 -14.22 -18.55
N SER A 5 49.59 -13.01 -18.67
CA SER A 5 49.16 -12.09 -17.61
C SER A 5 47.63 -12.00 -17.41
N SER A 6 47.23 -11.63 -16.19
CA SER A 6 46.16 -10.68 -15.78
C SER A 6 44.66 -10.96 -15.98
N ALA A 7 43.90 -10.28 -15.09
CA ALA A 7 42.46 -9.95 -15.05
C ALA A 7 41.60 -11.02 -14.34
N GLU A 8 41.18 -10.84 -13.08
CA GLU A 8 40.20 -9.85 -12.57
C GLU A 8 38.89 -9.87 -13.38
N ASP A 9 38.03 -10.85 -13.07
CA ASP A 9 36.62 -10.87 -13.47
C ASP A 9 35.80 -10.27 -12.32
N ASP A 10 35.67 -8.94 -12.32
CA ASP A 10 34.76 -8.18 -11.48
C ASP A 10 33.79 -7.43 -12.41
N TYR A 11 32.84 -8.16 -12.99
CA TYR A 11 31.81 -7.60 -13.86
C TYR A 11 30.56 -8.50 -13.82
N ASP A 12 29.64 -8.26 -12.88
CA ASP A 12 28.18 -8.43 -13.18
C ASP A 12 27.19 -7.81 -12.16
N SER A 13 27.61 -6.95 -11.23
CA SER A 13 26.68 -6.37 -10.23
C SER A 13 26.10 -4.99 -10.61
N ASP A 14 26.60 -4.36 -11.67
CA ASP A 14 26.22 -2.99 -12.04
C ASP A 14 25.20 -2.90 -13.19
N GLU A 15 25.01 -3.95 -14.01
CA GLU A 15 24.03 -3.91 -15.10
C GLU A 15 22.57 -4.13 -14.62
N GLU A 16 22.35 -4.96 -13.60
CA GLU A 16 21.02 -5.17 -13.02
C GLU A 16 20.52 -3.97 -12.21
N THR A 17 21.41 -3.32 -11.45
CA THR A 17 21.08 -2.14 -10.64
C THR A 17 20.77 -0.92 -11.52
N VAL A 18 21.51 -0.73 -12.62
CA VAL A 18 21.26 0.33 -13.61
C VAL A 18 19.95 0.09 -14.40
N SER A 19 19.55 -1.17 -14.59
CA SER A 19 18.29 -1.53 -15.26
C SER A 19 17.06 -1.30 -14.37
N ILE A 20 17.15 -1.63 -13.08
CA ILE A 20 16.07 -1.40 -12.09
C ILE A 20 15.85 0.09 -11.85
N GLN A 21 16.91 0.88 -11.77
CA GLN A 21 16.83 2.34 -11.63
C GLN A 21 16.25 3.02 -12.89
N LYS A 22 16.59 2.53 -14.09
CA LYS A 22 16.00 3.05 -15.34
C LYS A 22 14.52 2.66 -15.49
N MET A 23 14.09 1.53 -14.91
CA MET A 23 12.69 1.12 -14.86
C MET A 23 11.87 1.91 -13.83
N SER A 24 12.38 2.15 -12.62
CA SER A 24 11.69 2.94 -11.58
C SER A 24 11.46 4.40 -12.02
N ILE A 25 12.44 5.05 -12.65
CA ILE A 25 12.31 6.41 -13.20
C ILE A 25 11.28 6.47 -14.34
N ARG A 26 11.20 5.43 -15.19
CA ARG A 26 10.20 5.36 -16.27
C ARG A 26 8.79 5.08 -15.75
N ILE A 27 8.64 4.29 -14.68
CA ILE A 27 7.36 4.05 -14.01
C ILE A 27 6.86 5.33 -13.33
N GLN A 28 7.74 6.07 -12.66
CA GLN A 28 7.42 7.39 -12.11
C GLN A 28 6.97 8.36 -13.20
N LYS A 29 7.66 8.47 -14.35
CA LYS A 29 7.24 9.33 -15.47
C LYS A 29 5.94 8.86 -16.14
N LYS A 30 5.65 7.55 -16.18
CA LYS A 30 4.45 7.00 -16.84
C LYS A 30 3.20 7.03 -15.93
N LEU A 31 3.38 7.01 -14.60
CA LEU A 31 2.30 7.22 -13.63
C LEU A 31 1.97 8.71 -13.45
N VAL A 32 2.96 9.60 -13.56
CA VAL A 32 2.81 11.06 -13.41
C VAL A 32 2.23 11.74 -14.67
N SER A 33 2.40 11.17 -15.88
CA SER A 33 2.09 11.88 -17.13
C SER A 33 0.61 11.87 -17.56
N LYS A 34 -0.31 11.16 -16.87
CA LYS A 34 -1.70 11.04 -17.33
C LYS A 34 -2.83 11.22 -16.30
N MET A 35 -2.56 11.69 -15.08
CA MET A 35 -3.64 12.04 -14.13
C MET A 35 -3.32 13.32 -13.37
N VAL A 36 -4.13 14.36 -13.63
CA VAL A 36 -4.45 15.52 -12.76
C VAL A 36 -3.27 16.10 -11.96
N SER A 37 -2.70 17.21 -12.46
CA SER A 37 -1.75 18.13 -11.81
C SER A 37 -0.67 17.48 -10.92
N SER A 38 0.56 17.45 -11.42
CA SER A 38 1.77 16.90 -10.77
C SER A 38 2.06 17.37 -9.34
N ASN A 39 1.38 18.39 -8.81
CA ASN A 39 1.54 18.87 -7.43
C ASN A 39 0.60 18.18 -6.44
N VAL A 40 -0.66 17.94 -6.81
CA VAL A 40 -1.64 17.25 -5.93
C VAL A 40 -1.22 15.80 -5.67
N ALA A 41 -0.72 15.10 -6.70
CA ALA A 41 -0.21 13.74 -6.54
C ALA A 41 1.05 13.67 -5.66
N ARG A 42 1.94 14.67 -5.73
CA ARG A 42 3.14 14.77 -4.88
C ARG A 42 2.81 15.10 -3.43
N MET A 43 1.76 15.90 -3.20
CA MET A 43 1.27 16.19 -1.85
C MET A 43 0.59 14.97 -1.20
N LEU A 44 -0.08 14.14 -2.01
CA LEU A 44 -0.83 12.98 -1.52
C LEU A 44 0.00 11.71 -1.35
N PHE A 45 0.98 11.49 -2.24
CA PHE A 45 1.80 10.28 -2.25
C PHE A 45 3.25 10.67 -1.97
N THR A 46 3.53 10.86 -0.70
CA THR A 46 4.89 10.97 -0.16
C THR A 46 5.72 9.74 -0.53
N ASP A 47 7.04 9.84 -0.46
CA ASP A 47 7.92 8.70 -0.73
C ASP A 47 7.60 7.50 0.18
N ARG A 48 7.22 7.75 1.44
CA ARG A 48 6.82 6.72 2.40
C ARG A 48 5.50 6.05 2.03
N ALA A 49 4.47 6.83 1.66
CA ALA A 49 3.21 6.27 1.19
C ALA A 49 3.41 5.40 -0.05
N VAL A 50 4.27 5.82 -0.99
CA VAL A 50 4.61 5.03 -2.18
C VAL A 50 5.31 3.73 -1.80
N GLN A 51 6.34 3.79 -0.93
CA GLN A 51 7.05 2.61 -0.44
C GLN A 51 6.11 1.62 0.27
N PHE A 52 5.20 2.11 1.10
CA PHE A 52 4.18 1.29 1.73
C PHE A 52 3.29 0.61 0.68
N LEU A 53 2.75 1.35 -0.30
CA LEU A 53 1.92 0.77 -1.36
C LEU A 53 2.67 -0.25 -2.22
N ASP A 54 3.96 -0.06 -2.47
CA ASP A 54 4.80 -1.00 -3.21
C ASP A 54 5.06 -2.29 -2.41
N SER A 55 5.29 -2.17 -1.10
CA SER A 55 5.42 -3.33 -0.20
C SER A 55 4.11 -4.12 -0.12
N LEU A 56 2.96 -3.44 0.00
CA LEU A 56 1.63 -4.05 -0.02
C LEU A 56 1.38 -4.78 -1.34
N ASN A 57 1.72 -4.16 -2.48
CA ASN A 57 1.61 -4.77 -3.80
C ASN A 57 2.44 -6.07 -3.91
N SER A 58 3.61 -6.09 -3.28
CA SER A 58 4.53 -7.22 -3.29
C SER A 58 3.94 -8.39 -2.51
N VAL A 59 3.46 -8.17 -1.29
CA VAL A 59 2.78 -9.22 -0.50
C VAL A 59 1.48 -9.70 -1.17
N LEU A 60 0.69 -8.81 -1.77
CA LEU A 60 -0.54 -9.20 -2.48
C LEU A 60 -0.27 -10.14 -3.67
N LYS A 61 0.89 -10.06 -4.33
CA LYS A 61 1.23 -10.93 -5.48
C LYS A 61 1.51 -12.38 -5.10
N GLU A 62 1.78 -12.63 -3.82
CA GLU A 62 2.04 -13.96 -3.30
C GLU A 62 0.74 -14.79 -3.19
N ILE A 63 -0.40 -14.09 -3.14
CA ILE A 63 -1.72 -14.69 -2.96
C ILE A 63 -2.62 -14.49 -4.18
N PHE A 64 -2.45 -13.38 -4.89
CA PHE A 64 -3.29 -13.01 -6.03
C PHE A 64 -2.47 -12.80 -7.29
N THR A 65 -3.14 -12.75 -8.45
CA THR A 65 -2.46 -12.47 -9.70
C THR A 65 -1.88 -11.05 -9.71
N SER A 66 -0.79 -10.84 -10.47
CA SER A 66 -0.19 -9.51 -10.68
C SER A 66 -1.20 -8.46 -11.16
N LYS A 67 -2.23 -8.89 -11.92
CA LYS A 67 -3.32 -8.02 -12.39
C LYS A 67 -4.23 -7.57 -11.24
N GLU A 68 -4.55 -8.47 -10.32
CA GLU A 68 -5.39 -8.19 -9.17
C GLU A 68 -4.67 -7.34 -8.13
N SER A 69 -3.42 -7.68 -7.78
CA SER A 69 -2.61 -6.87 -6.87
C SER A 69 -2.48 -5.42 -7.36
N LYS A 70 -2.12 -5.21 -8.64
CA LYS A 70 -2.10 -3.86 -9.25
C LYS A 70 -3.45 -3.17 -9.26
N LYS A 71 -4.56 -3.93 -9.37
CA LYS A 71 -5.92 -3.37 -9.31
C LYS A 71 -6.22 -2.82 -7.92
N VAL A 72 -5.80 -3.50 -6.85
CA VAL A 72 -5.94 -3.04 -5.46
C VAL A 72 -5.24 -1.69 -5.28
N ILE A 73 -3.95 -1.62 -5.62
CA ILE A 73 -3.15 -0.38 -5.49
C ILE A 73 -3.76 0.77 -6.29
N LYS A 74 -4.14 0.51 -7.55
CA LYS A 74 -4.81 1.52 -8.39
C LYS A 74 -6.12 2.00 -7.78
N ASN A 75 -6.87 1.12 -7.13
CA ASN A 75 -8.13 1.49 -6.49
C ASN A 75 -7.89 2.37 -5.27
N VAL A 76 -6.90 2.05 -4.42
CA VAL A 76 -6.46 2.89 -3.31
C VAL A 76 -6.11 4.29 -3.82
N ILE A 77 -5.19 4.39 -4.79
CA ILE A 77 -4.76 5.67 -5.36
C ILE A 77 -5.94 6.50 -5.89
N LYS A 78 -6.88 5.86 -6.59
CA LYS A 78 -8.06 6.54 -7.15
C LYS A 78 -9.03 7.02 -6.09
N ILE A 79 -9.21 6.27 -5.00
CA ILE A 79 -10.12 6.66 -3.91
C ILE A 79 -9.50 7.83 -3.14
N THR A 80 -8.23 7.71 -2.74
CA THR A 80 -7.50 8.77 -2.03
C THR A 80 -7.50 10.07 -2.81
N GLY A 81 -7.16 10.05 -4.11
CA GLY A 81 -7.15 11.25 -4.94
C GLY A 81 -8.53 11.89 -5.11
N LYS A 82 -9.61 11.10 -5.09
CA LYS A 82 -10.98 11.64 -5.15
C LYS A 82 -11.38 12.30 -3.84
N ILE A 83 -11.15 11.64 -2.69
CA ILE A 83 -11.47 12.19 -1.38
C ILE A 83 -10.71 13.50 -1.15
N TYR A 84 -9.42 13.53 -1.51
CA TYR A 84 -8.63 14.75 -1.45
C TYR A 84 -9.24 15.86 -2.29
N LEU A 85 -9.65 15.57 -3.53
CA LEU A 85 -10.23 16.59 -4.40
C LEU A 85 -11.57 17.12 -3.84
N LEU A 86 -12.39 16.25 -3.25
CA LEU A 86 -13.62 16.66 -2.56
C LEU A 86 -13.31 17.58 -1.38
N ASN A 87 -12.35 17.19 -0.53
CA ASN A 87 -11.93 17.96 0.64
C ASN A 87 -11.33 19.32 0.24
N HIS A 88 -10.37 19.32 -0.68
CA HIS A 88 -9.71 20.54 -1.19
C HIS A 88 -10.70 21.53 -1.82
N ASN A 89 -11.77 21.02 -2.43
CA ASN A 89 -12.80 21.85 -3.04
C ASN A 89 -13.96 22.17 -2.08
N ASN A 90 -13.81 21.88 -0.77
CA ASN A 90 -14.82 22.11 0.26
C ASN A 90 -16.19 21.51 -0.09
N GLN A 91 -16.21 20.32 -0.68
CA GLN A 91 -17.46 19.66 -1.09
C GLN A 91 -18.12 18.85 0.02
N PHE A 92 -17.38 18.54 1.09
CA PHE A 92 -17.95 17.87 2.26
C PHE A 92 -18.68 18.86 3.17
N SER A 93 -19.81 18.41 3.70
CA SER A 93 -20.49 19.04 4.83
C SER A 93 -19.68 18.90 6.13
N ASN A 94 -20.04 19.66 7.16
CA ASN A 94 -19.39 19.55 8.48
C ASN A 94 -19.53 18.14 9.08
N GLU A 95 -20.66 17.48 8.84
CA GLU A 95 -20.93 16.11 9.32
C GLU A 95 -20.07 15.08 8.59
N GLU A 96 -19.88 15.23 7.28
CA GLU A 96 -18.99 14.40 6.48
C GLU A 96 -17.52 14.64 6.83
N MET A 97 -17.13 15.87 7.11
CA MET A 97 -15.79 16.21 7.60
C MET A 97 -15.50 15.57 8.96
N ALA A 98 -16.43 15.66 9.92
CA ALA A 98 -16.30 14.98 11.20
C ALA A 98 -16.20 13.45 11.04
N SER A 99 -16.96 12.88 10.08
CA SER A 99 -16.89 11.46 9.74
C SER A 99 -15.55 11.09 9.10
N LEU A 100 -14.96 11.97 8.28
CA LEU A 100 -13.65 11.77 7.67
C LEU A 100 -12.53 11.81 8.71
N GLU A 101 -12.58 12.74 9.67
CA GLU A 101 -11.63 12.78 10.79
C GLU A 101 -11.74 11.53 11.68
N ASP A 102 -12.95 11.05 11.96
CA ASP A 102 -13.16 9.81 12.70
C ASP A 102 -12.66 8.60 11.89
N PHE A 103 -12.88 8.58 10.58
CA PHE A 103 -12.30 7.57 9.69
C PHE A 103 -10.78 7.55 9.78
N GLN A 104 -10.10 8.71 9.69
CA GLN A 104 -8.64 8.81 9.79
C GLN A 104 -8.13 8.27 11.14
N LYS A 105 -8.74 8.66 12.26
CA LYS A 105 -8.39 8.17 13.60
C LYS A 105 -8.54 6.64 13.70
N ARG A 106 -9.61 6.09 13.14
CA ARG A 106 -9.84 4.63 13.12
C ARG A 106 -8.86 3.91 12.20
N PHE A 107 -8.53 4.50 11.06
CA PHE A 107 -7.58 3.97 10.10
C PHE A 107 -6.16 3.93 10.69
N HIS A 108 -5.73 5.00 11.36
CA HIS A 108 -4.49 5.05 12.13
C HIS A 108 -4.43 3.94 13.20
N ARG A 109 -5.50 3.79 14.00
CA ARG A 109 -5.59 2.70 15.00
C ARG A 109 -5.51 1.31 14.37
N LEU A 110 -6.07 1.12 13.18
CA LEU A 110 -5.95 -0.15 12.46
C LEU A 110 -4.50 -0.42 12.06
N PHE A 111 -3.77 0.58 11.58
CA PHE A 111 -2.33 0.42 11.29
C PHE A 111 -1.53 0.04 12.54
N LEU A 112 -1.78 0.72 13.67
CA LEU A 112 -1.15 0.37 14.95
C LEU A 112 -1.44 -1.09 15.33
N ALA A 113 -2.69 -1.55 15.16
CA ALA A 113 -3.03 -2.95 15.40
C ALA A 113 -2.28 -3.90 14.46
N VAL A 114 -2.23 -3.59 13.16
CA VAL A 114 -1.50 -4.37 12.14
C VAL A 114 -0.03 -4.53 12.52
N ILE A 115 0.64 -3.44 12.90
CA ILE A 115 2.04 -3.46 13.32
C ILE A 115 2.20 -4.24 14.63
N SER A 116 1.34 -3.98 15.61
CA SER A 116 1.42 -4.67 16.92
C SER A 116 1.25 -6.19 16.82
N PHE A 117 0.44 -6.65 15.86
CA PHE A 117 0.22 -8.08 15.63
C PHE A 117 1.45 -8.78 15.04
N HIS A 118 2.36 -8.03 14.40
CA HIS A 118 3.65 -8.52 13.96
C HIS A 118 4.69 -8.48 15.08
N GLU A 119 4.74 -7.37 15.82
CA GLU A 119 5.74 -7.16 16.87
C GLU A 119 5.52 -8.03 18.11
N VAL A 120 4.29 -8.46 18.39
CA VAL A 120 3.93 -9.26 19.58
C VAL A 120 3.59 -10.69 19.19
N THR A 121 4.38 -11.65 19.67
CA THR A 121 4.18 -13.08 19.41
C THR A 121 2.80 -13.56 19.87
N TYR A 122 2.15 -14.41 19.07
CA TYR A 122 0.82 -15.00 19.34
C TYR A 122 -0.34 -14.00 19.47
N SER A 123 -0.17 -12.73 19.08
CA SER A 123 -1.21 -11.71 19.17
C SER A 123 -2.09 -11.58 17.92
N TYR A 124 -1.64 -12.09 16.77
CA TYR A 124 -2.36 -12.01 15.50
C TYR A 124 -3.79 -12.54 15.62
N ASN A 125 -4.75 -11.67 15.31
CA ASN A 125 -6.16 -12.00 15.26
C ASN A 125 -6.76 -11.57 13.91
N ARG A 126 -6.94 -12.56 13.02
CA ARG A 126 -7.49 -12.37 11.68
C ARG A 126 -8.89 -11.77 11.69
N ASP A 127 -9.77 -12.29 12.53
CA ASP A 127 -11.17 -11.90 12.56
C ASP A 127 -11.32 -10.45 13.02
N TYR A 128 -10.49 -10.04 13.99
CA TYR A 128 -10.39 -8.65 14.41
C TYR A 128 -9.98 -7.73 13.25
N LEU A 129 -8.92 -8.05 12.50
CA LEU A 129 -8.49 -7.23 11.36
C LEU A 129 -9.57 -7.16 10.28
N SER A 130 -10.15 -8.31 9.93
CA SER A 130 -11.23 -8.41 8.94
C SER A 130 -12.44 -7.57 9.34
N GLU A 131 -12.86 -7.63 10.59
CA GLU A 131 -13.97 -6.84 11.12
C GLU A 131 -13.67 -5.34 11.04
N LYS A 132 -12.48 -4.91 11.48
CA LYS A 132 -12.08 -3.49 11.46
C LYS A 132 -11.98 -2.94 10.04
N LEU A 133 -11.37 -3.69 9.12
CA LEU A 133 -11.28 -3.31 7.70
C LEU A 133 -12.67 -3.18 7.04
N ASN A 134 -13.57 -4.13 7.29
CA ASN A 134 -14.94 -4.05 6.78
C ASN A 134 -15.70 -2.84 7.33
N LYS A 135 -15.60 -2.58 8.64
CA LYS A 135 -16.22 -1.40 9.27
C LYS A 135 -15.67 -0.10 8.69
N LEU A 136 -14.35 0.02 8.51
CA LEU A 136 -13.72 1.17 7.88
C LEU A 136 -14.17 1.37 6.43
N GLY A 137 -14.25 0.28 5.66
CA GLY A 137 -14.76 0.31 4.29
C GLY A 137 -16.19 0.85 4.20
N ASN A 138 -17.08 0.41 5.10
CA ASN A 138 -18.46 0.88 5.15
C ASN A 138 -18.56 2.36 5.53
N VAL A 139 -17.77 2.81 6.52
CA VAL A 139 -17.69 4.23 6.87
C VAL A 139 -17.24 5.06 5.67
N LEU A 140 -16.18 4.62 4.97
CA LEU A 140 -15.68 5.32 3.80
C LEU A 140 -16.70 5.39 2.67
N ILE A 141 -17.45 4.31 2.43
CA ILE A 141 -18.54 4.28 1.46
C ILE A 141 -19.63 5.30 1.84
N SER A 142 -20.01 5.37 3.12
CA SER A 142 -21.00 6.33 3.62
C SER A 142 -20.56 7.78 3.39
N ILE A 143 -19.29 8.10 3.64
CA ILE A 143 -18.73 9.45 3.45
C ILE A 143 -18.79 9.87 1.97
N ILE A 144 -18.55 8.94 1.05
CA ILE A 144 -18.47 9.26 -0.39
C ILE A 144 -19.79 9.07 -1.14
N ASP A 145 -20.85 8.57 -0.50
CA ASP A 145 -22.08 8.10 -1.17
C ASP A 145 -22.78 9.22 -1.94
N GLY A 146 -22.87 10.41 -1.34
CA GLY A 146 -23.46 11.60 -1.96
C GLY A 146 -22.59 12.29 -3.02
N HIS A 147 -21.30 11.94 -3.10
CA HIS A 147 -20.31 12.67 -3.89
C HIS A 147 -19.76 11.88 -5.08
N LEU A 148 -19.65 10.55 -4.92
CA LEU A 148 -18.95 9.69 -5.86
C LEU A 148 -19.86 8.60 -6.43
N SER A 149 -19.62 8.28 -7.70
CA SER A 149 -20.38 7.24 -8.40
C SER A 149 -20.24 5.85 -7.77
N GLU A 150 -21.18 4.95 -8.07
CA GLU A 150 -21.16 3.53 -7.67
C GLU A 150 -19.83 2.84 -8.01
N LYS A 151 -19.22 3.22 -9.13
CA LYS A 151 -17.88 2.74 -9.52
C LYS A 151 -16.81 3.05 -8.47
N SER A 152 -16.94 4.12 -7.69
CA SER A 152 -15.99 4.48 -6.62
C SER A 152 -16.24 3.65 -5.37
N LYS A 153 -17.52 3.46 -5.01
CA LYS A 153 -17.93 2.55 -3.93
C LYS A 153 -17.49 1.11 -4.19
N GLU A 154 -17.65 0.61 -5.41
CA GLU A 154 -17.13 -0.68 -5.85
C GLU A 154 -15.61 -0.81 -5.69
N ARG A 155 -14.86 0.28 -5.87
CA ARG A 155 -13.41 0.26 -5.64
C ARG A 155 -13.09 0.07 -4.16
N VAL A 156 -13.83 0.73 -3.27
CA VAL A 156 -13.65 0.56 -1.81
C VAL A 156 -13.95 -0.89 -1.44
N ARG A 157 -15.09 -1.42 -1.86
CA ARG A 157 -15.46 -2.83 -1.62
C ARG A 157 -14.41 -3.79 -2.17
N SER A 158 -13.90 -3.53 -3.37
CA SER A 158 -12.83 -4.33 -3.96
C SER A 158 -11.55 -4.28 -3.14
N VAL A 159 -11.13 -3.13 -2.61
CA VAL A 159 -9.93 -3.04 -1.76
C VAL A 159 -10.13 -3.84 -0.48
N VAL A 160 -11.25 -3.62 0.21
CA VAL A 160 -11.60 -4.34 1.45
C VAL A 160 -11.59 -5.85 1.20
N PHE A 161 -12.24 -6.32 0.13
CA PHE A 161 -12.30 -7.74 -0.22
C PHE A 161 -10.92 -8.42 -0.29
N TYR A 162 -9.93 -7.78 -0.95
CA TYR A 162 -8.60 -8.36 -1.05
C TYR A 162 -7.82 -8.26 0.28
N LEU A 163 -7.98 -7.16 1.03
CA LEU A 163 -7.28 -6.96 2.30
C LEU A 163 -7.85 -7.79 3.46
N THR A 164 -9.11 -8.23 3.37
CA THR A 164 -9.74 -9.13 4.35
C THR A 164 -9.70 -10.60 3.92
N ASN A 165 -8.96 -10.93 2.86
CA ASN A 165 -8.81 -12.31 2.43
C ASN A 165 -8.00 -13.11 3.46
N GLU A 166 -8.52 -14.25 3.88
CA GLU A 166 -7.91 -15.05 4.94
C GLU A 166 -6.49 -15.50 4.58
N LYS A 167 -6.27 -15.95 3.33
CA LYS A 167 -4.94 -16.38 2.87
C LYS A 167 -3.95 -15.23 2.83
N PHE A 168 -4.41 -14.02 2.49
CA PHE A 168 -3.57 -12.83 2.52
C PHE A 168 -3.16 -12.44 3.93
N LEU A 169 -4.12 -12.34 4.86
CA LEU A 169 -3.82 -12.02 6.25
C LEU A 169 -2.94 -13.10 6.88
N ASP A 170 -3.27 -14.37 6.70
CA ASP A 170 -2.47 -15.47 7.26
C ASP A 170 -1.07 -15.51 6.66
N TYR A 171 -0.91 -15.27 5.35
CA TYR A 171 0.41 -15.14 4.74
C TYR A 171 1.21 -14.02 5.41
N LEU A 172 0.60 -12.86 5.62
CA LEU A 172 1.31 -11.70 6.17
C LEU A 172 1.89 -11.95 7.58
N TYR A 173 1.19 -12.69 8.45
CA TYR A 173 1.63 -12.95 9.83
C TYR A 173 2.26 -14.34 10.06
N SER A 174 2.38 -15.17 9.02
CA SER A 174 2.97 -16.51 9.13
C SER A 174 4.50 -16.44 9.20
N ILE A 175 5.06 -16.55 10.41
CA ILE A 175 6.52 -16.51 10.65
C ILE A 175 7.21 -17.89 10.68
N HIS A 176 6.49 -19.00 10.94
CA HIS A 176 7.09 -20.33 11.10
C HIS A 176 6.95 -21.21 9.85
N GLY A 177 8.03 -21.90 9.46
CA GLY A 177 8.01 -22.90 8.38
C GLY A 177 7.93 -22.33 6.96
N ARG A 178 8.30 -21.07 6.78
CA ARG A 178 8.22 -20.34 5.50
C ARG A 178 9.60 -20.06 4.90
N SER A 179 9.62 -19.75 3.60
CA SER A 179 10.87 -19.44 2.90
C SER A 179 11.46 -18.11 3.40
N PRO A 180 12.79 -17.93 3.32
CA PRO A 180 13.43 -16.64 3.63
C PRO A 180 12.84 -15.47 2.83
N GLU A 181 12.48 -15.69 1.56
CA GLU A 181 11.87 -14.68 0.70
C GLU A 181 10.54 -14.16 1.26
N HIS A 182 9.69 -15.05 1.77
CA HIS A 182 8.43 -14.67 2.41
C HIS A 182 8.70 -13.81 3.65
N ILE A 183 9.60 -14.24 4.54
CA ILE A 183 9.94 -13.47 5.74
C ILE A 183 10.38 -12.06 5.37
N LEU A 184 11.26 -11.90 4.37
CA LEU A 184 11.73 -10.59 3.90
C LEU A 184 10.60 -9.72 3.34
N LEU A 185 9.65 -10.30 2.59
CA LEU A 185 8.50 -9.57 2.07
C LEU A 185 7.58 -9.06 3.18
N ALA A 186 7.30 -9.92 4.18
CA ALA A 186 6.48 -9.54 5.33
C ALA A 186 7.17 -8.46 6.17
N GLU A 187 8.46 -8.63 6.50
CA GLU A 187 9.23 -7.63 7.25
C GLU A 187 9.31 -6.28 6.53
N SER A 188 9.50 -6.30 5.20
CA SER A 188 9.47 -5.09 4.38
C SER A 188 8.11 -4.40 4.44
N PHE A 189 7.00 -5.16 4.39
CA PHE A 189 5.67 -4.60 4.56
C PHE A 189 5.50 -3.91 5.92
N PHE A 190 5.83 -4.59 7.02
CA PHE A 190 5.64 -4.04 8.36
C PHE A 190 6.57 -2.85 8.64
N THR A 191 7.81 -2.90 8.16
CA THR A 191 8.75 -1.78 8.26
C THR A 191 8.22 -0.54 7.54
N ASN A 192 7.72 -0.71 6.31
CA ASN A 192 7.16 0.41 5.56
C ASN A 192 5.83 0.92 6.15
N ALA A 193 5.00 0.02 6.71
CA ALA A 193 3.79 0.41 7.44
C ALA A 193 4.13 1.24 8.69
N LYS A 194 5.16 0.85 9.44
CA LYS A 194 5.65 1.58 10.61
C LYS A 194 6.19 2.96 10.22
N ASN A 195 7.02 3.03 9.18
CA ASN A 195 7.53 4.31 8.67
C ASN A 195 6.42 5.26 8.22
N PHE A 196 5.36 4.72 7.61
CA PHE A 196 4.18 5.50 7.22
C PHE A 196 3.42 6.02 8.44
N VAL A 197 3.29 5.21 9.49
CA VAL A 197 2.63 5.59 10.75
C VAL A 197 3.42 6.64 11.53
N ASP A 198 4.72 6.44 11.69
CA ASP A 198 5.60 7.33 12.46
C ASP A 198 5.71 8.73 11.83
N ALA A 199 5.41 8.85 10.53
CA ALA A 199 5.37 10.12 9.82
C ALA A 199 4.01 10.83 9.89
N ASP A 200 3.00 10.25 10.55
CA ASP A 200 1.63 10.77 10.69
C ASP A 200 0.95 11.11 9.33
N GLU A 201 1.13 10.26 8.32
CA GLU A 201 0.67 10.51 6.95
C GLU A 201 -0.76 10.01 6.66
N PHE A 202 -1.71 10.27 7.57
CA PHE A 202 -3.11 9.80 7.53
C PHE A 202 -4.14 10.80 6.97
#